data_AF-A0A2P2IYQ8-F1
#
_entry.id   AF-A0A2P2IYQ8-F1
#
_cell.length_a   1.000
_cell.length_b   1.000
_cell.length_c   1.000
_cell.angle_alpha   90.00
_cell.angle_beta   90.00
_cell.angle_gamma   90.00
#
_symmetry.space_group_name_H-M   'P 1'
#
loop_
_entity.id
_entity.type
_entity.pdbx_description
1 polymer ?
#
loop_
_entity_poly.entity_id
_entity_poly.type
_entity_poly.pdbx_seq_one_letter_code
_entity_poly.pdbx_strand_id
1 'polypeptide(L)' 'MILQHFSFELSPSYTHAPHTVMILEPQHGAQMIINQV' A
#
# COMPACT_ATOMS: atom_id res chain seq x y z
N MET A 1 -4.25 13.10 -12.71
CA MET A 1 -3.20 12.33 -12.00
C MET A 1 -3.72 11.91 -10.63
N ILE A 2 -3.44 10.70 -10.16
CA ILE A 2 -4.00 10.14 -8.90
C ILE A 2 -3.63 11.03 -7.70
N LEU A 3 -2.35 11.43 -7.59
CA LEU A 3 -1.84 12.28 -6.51
C LEU A 3 -2.38 13.72 -6.48
N GLN A 4 -3.06 14.17 -7.54
CA GLN A 4 -3.70 15.51 -7.56
C GLN A 4 -5.09 15.50 -6.92
N HIS A 5 -5.69 14.32 -6.75
CA HIS A 5 -7.07 14.17 -6.29
C HIS A 5 -7.17 13.29 -5.04
N PHE A 6 -6.10 12.58 -4.69
CA PHE A 6 -6.10 11.61 -3.61
C PHE A 6 -4.79 11.67 -2.82
N SER A 7 -4.92 11.53 -1.50
CA SER A 7 -3.83 11.20 -0.59
C SER A 7 -4.03 9.78 -0.08
N PHE A 8 -2.93 9.16 0.36
CA PHE A 8 -2.96 7.79 0.84
C PHE A 8 -2.01 7.59 2.02
N GLU A 9 -2.46 6.76 2.94
CA GLU A 9 -1.76 6.37 4.17
C GLU A 9 -1.84 4.85 4.34
N LEU A 10 -0.90 4.25 5.07
CA LEU A 10 -0.99 2.83 5.38
C LEU A 10 -2.08 2.58 6.43
N SER A 11 -2.90 1.56 6.19
CA SER A 11 -3.84 1.08 7.20
C SER A 11 -3.09 0.54 8.41
N PRO A 12 -3.60 0.70 9.64
CA PRO A 12 -3.06 0.01 10.82
C PRO A 12 -2.99 -1.52 10.68
N SER A 13 -3.80 -2.08 9.78
CA SER A 13 -3.81 -3.51 9.45
C SER A 13 -2.73 -3.91 8.43
N TYR A 14 -1.89 -2.97 7.96
CA TYR A 14 -0.76 -3.29 7.10
C TYR A 14 0.30 -4.07 7.87
N THR A 15 0.50 -5.34 7.47
CA THR A 15 1.58 -6.18 7.98
C THR A 15 2.77 -6.11 7.04
N HIS A 16 3.88 -5.54 7.51
CA HIS A 16 5.12 -5.50 6.74
C HIS A 16 5.77 -6.90 6.66
N ALA A 17 5.44 -7.63 5.59
CA ALA A 17 5.95 -8.98 5.31
C ALA A 17 6.42 -9.09 3.85
N PRO A 18 7.66 -8.65 3.54
CA PRO A 18 8.22 -8.80 2.21
C PRO A 18 8.60 -10.26 1.93
N HIS A 19 8.35 -10.74 0.71
CA HIS A 19 8.79 -12.04 0.23
C HIS A 19 9.23 -11.95 -1.23
N THR A 20 10.05 -12.91 -1.68
CA THR A 20 10.58 -12.93 -3.04
C THR A 20 10.04 -14.15 -3.78
N VAL A 21 9.32 -13.92 -4.87
CA VAL A 21 8.90 -14.98 -5.81
C VAL A 21 9.78 -14.93 -7.05
N MET A 22 9.73 -13.80 -7.76
CA MET A 22 10.68 -13.43 -8.82
C MET A 22 11.28 -12.04 -8.56
N ILE A 23 10.49 -11.14 -7.97
CA ILE A 23 10.91 -9.85 -7.43
C ILE A 23 10.42 -9.73 -5.97
N LEU A 24 10.95 -8.76 -5.24
CA LEU A 24 10.49 -8.46 -3.88
C LEU A 24 9.07 -7.90 -3.92
N GLU A 25 8.15 -8.55 -3.24
CA GLU A 25 6.75 -8.14 -3.18
C GLU A 25 6.15 -8.34 -1.78
N PRO A 26 5.13 -7.55 -1.40
CA PRO A 26 4.45 -7.74 -0.11
C PRO A 26 3.60 -9.01 -0.11
N GLN A 27 3.81 -9.90 0.86
CA GLN A 27 3.08 -11.17 1.01
C GLN A 27 1.57 -10.99 1.17
N HIS A 28 1.14 -9.92 1.83
CA HIS A 28 -0.27 -9.65 2.14
C HIS A 28 -0.79 -8.40 1.39
N GLY A 29 -0.08 -7.95 0.35
CA GLY A 29 -0.35 -6.68 -0.31
C GLY A 29 -0.02 -5.45 0.54
N ALA A 30 -0.45 -4.27 0.08
CA ALA A 30 -0.31 -3.01 0.80
C ALA A 30 -1.68 -2.42 1.09
N GLN A 31 -2.19 -2.66 2.30
CA GLN A 31 -3.47 -2.10 2.74
C GLN A 31 -3.32 -0.60 2.97
N MET A 32 -4.01 0.19 2.14
CA MET A 32 -3.93 1.65 2.15
C MET A 32 -5.32 2.25 2.44
N ILE A 33 -5.31 3.34 3.20
CA ILE A 33 -6.45 4.24 3.36
C ILE A 33 -6.31 5.31 2.28
N ILE A 34 -7.37 5.54 1.52
CA ILE A 34 -7.41 6.55 0.45
C ILE A 34 -8.34 7.66 0.88
N ASN A 35 -7.86 8.90 0.81
CA ASN A 35 -8.65 10.09 1.07
C ASN A 35 -8.69 10.95 -0.19
N GLN A 36 -9.81 11.61 -0.47
CA GLN A 36 -9.86 12.64 -1.50
C GLN A 36 -9.22 13.93 -0.98
N VAL A 37 -8.49 14.62 -1.85
CA VAL A 37 -7.89 15.94 -1.59
C VAL A 37 -8.82 17.04 -2.10
#